data_AF-A0A8T6LZB2-F1
#
_entry.id   AF-A0A8T6LZB2-F1
#
_cell.length_a   1.000
_cell.length_b   1.000
_cell.length_c   1.000
_cell.angle_alpha   90.00
_cell.angle_beta   90.00
_cell.angle_gamma   90.00
#
_symmetry.space_group_name_H-M   'P 1'
#
loop_
_entity.id
_entity.type
_entity.pdbx_description
1 polymer ?
#
loop_
_entity_poly.entity_id
_entity_poly.type
_entity_poly.pdbx_seq_one_letter_code
_entity_poly.pdbx_strand_id
1 'polypeptide(L)'
;MKKLMDGNEAGAWAARLADVKVFPNFPVTPQTELIETLAQWKADGLFKGDFLDVESEHSVMSAAVASEATGVRTFTATSSQGLLLMHEILYIASGMRLPVVMINVSRGLSAPITLWSDHNDILDQRDSGWMIFFTENNQEV
;
A
#
# COMPACT_ATOMS: atom_id res chain seq x y z
N MET A 1 19.67 16.86 7.37
CA MET A 1 19.30 17.87 6.33
C MET A 1 17.85 17.64 6.00
N LYS A 2 17.02 18.69 5.84
CA LYS A 2 15.64 18.53 5.36
C LYS A 2 15.66 18.24 3.86
N LYS A 3 14.82 17.33 3.40
CA LYS A 3 14.70 16.93 1.99
C LYS A 3 13.31 17.32 1.48
N LEU A 4 13.22 17.82 0.24
CA LEU A 4 11.93 17.97 -0.45
C LEU A 4 11.58 16.62 -1.08
N MET A 5 10.39 16.13 -0.79
CA MET A 5 9.91 14.82 -1.18
C MET A 5 8.41 14.91 -1.49
N ASP A 6 7.94 14.10 -2.43
CA ASP A 6 6.51 13.86 -2.61
C ASP A 6 5.98 12.80 -1.62
N GLY A 7 4.67 12.54 -1.65
CA GLY A 7 4.03 11.58 -0.76
C GLY A 7 4.40 10.13 -1.07
N ASN A 8 4.63 9.77 -2.34
CA ASN A 8 5.05 8.41 -2.71
C ASN A 8 6.44 8.11 -2.14
N GLU A 9 7.37 9.06 -2.27
CA GLU A 9 8.70 8.94 -1.69
C GLU A 9 8.64 8.88 -0.16
N ALA A 10 7.81 9.72 0.48
CA ALA A 10 7.60 9.67 1.94
C ALA A 10 7.09 8.29 2.39
N GLY A 11 6.11 7.72 1.69
CA GLY A 11 5.60 6.38 1.94
C GLY A 11 6.65 5.28 1.76
N ALA A 12 7.50 5.39 0.74
CA ALA A 12 8.64 4.49 0.57
C ALA A 12 9.61 4.59 1.76
N TRP A 13 9.93 5.80 2.23
CA TRP A 13 10.76 6.00 3.42
C TRP A 13 10.13 5.38 4.66
N ALA A 14 8.81 5.49 4.84
CA ALA A 14 8.10 4.85 5.95
C ALA A 14 8.33 3.33 5.94
N ALA A 15 8.11 2.67 4.79
CA ALA A 15 8.33 1.22 4.65
C ALA A 15 9.80 0.82 4.92
N ARG A 16 10.75 1.61 4.43
CA ARG A 16 12.18 1.37 4.64
C ARG A 16 12.59 1.55 6.11
N LEU A 17 12.17 2.64 6.75
CA LEU A 17 12.49 2.94 8.15
C LEU A 17 11.80 1.97 9.12
N ALA A 18 10.62 1.47 8.75
CA ALA A 18 9.91 0.44 9.47
C ALA A 18 10.53 -0.97 9.30
N ASP A 19 11.62 -1.11 8.53
CA ASP A 19 12.30 -2.38 8.28
C ASP A 19 11.34 -3.50 7.79
N VAL A 20 10.46 -3.14 6.85
CA VAL A 20 9.54 -4.07 6.19
C VAL A 20 10.32 -5.21 5.55
N LYS A 21 9.79 -6.43 5.72
CA LYS A 21 10.44 -7.66 5.23
C LYS A 21 9.79 -8.23 3.99
N VAL A 22 8.48 -8.07 3.83
CA VAL A 22 7.74 -8.57 2.66
C VAL A 22 6.87 -7.45 2.10
N PHE A 23 6.91 -7.29 0.78
CA PHE A 23 6.20 -6.28 0.02
C PHE A 23 5.50 -6.92 -1.19
N PRO A 24 4.29 -7.48 -1.00
CA PRO A 24 3.46 -7.93 -2.10
C PRO A 24 2.98 -6.72 -2.88
N ASN A 25 3.05 -6.77 -4.20
CA ASN A 25 2.80 -5.58 -5.02
C ASN A 25 2.18 -5.89 -6.39
N PHE A 26 1.43 -4.92 -6.89
CA PHE A 26 0.86 -4.89 -8.23
C PHE A 26 0.75 -3.42 -8.69
N PRO A 27 1.12 -3.09 -9.93
CA PRO A 27 1.18 -1.70 -10.40
C PRO A 27 -0.21 -1.09 -10.64
N VAL A 28 -0.49 0.05 -10.00
CA VAL A 28 -1.68 0.88 -10.26
C VAL A 28 -1.36 2.36 -10.04
N THR A 29 -1.56 3.20 -11.06
CA THR A 29 -1.34 4.66 -10.94
C THR A 29 -2.33 5.28 -9.95
N PRO A 30 -1.95 6.22 -9.06
CA PRO A 30 -0.65 6.90 -8.95
C PRO A 30 0.34 6.30 -7.95
N GLN A 31 0.06 5.16 -7.31
CA GLN A 31 0.99 4.63 -6.30
C GLN A 31 2.32 4.16 -6.89
N THR A 32 2.37 3.82 -8.18
CA THR A 32 3.47 3.05 -8.81
C THR A 32 4.86 3.61 -8.50
N GLU A 33 5.02 4.92 -8.37
CA GLU A 33 6.28 5.58 -8.03
C GLU A 33 6.84 5.14 -6.66
N LEU A 34 5.98 4.81 -5.69
CA LEU A 34 6.37 4.24 -4.40
C LEU A 34 7.04 2.87 -4.59
N ILE A 35 6.41 1.99 -5.37
CA ILE A 35 6.95 0.66 -5.69
C ILE A 35 8.30 0.80 -6.38
N GLU A 36 8.38 1.68 -7.39
CA GLU A 36 9.61 1.94 -8.14
C GLU A 36 10.73 2.47 -7.24
N THR A 37 10.41 3.37 -6.30
CA THR A 37 11.37 3.90 -5.33
C THR A 37 11.93 2.80 -4.42
N LEU A 38 11.06 1.95 -3.85
CA LEU A 38 11.50 0.83 -3.03
C LEU A 38 12.33 -0.19 -3.84
N ALA A 39 11.94 -0.44 -5.11
CA ALA A 39 12.64 -1.37 -5.99
C ALA A 39 14.05 -0.87 -6.32
N GLN A 40 14.18 0.43 -6.60
CA GLN A 40 15.48 1.07 -6.78
C GLN A 40 16.35 0.96 -5.52
N TRP A 41 15.80 1.25 -4.34
CA TRP A 41 16.54 1.07 -3.10
C TRP A 41 16.91 -0.39 -2.81
N LYS A 42 16.10 -1.36 -3.23
CA LYS A 42 16.48 -2.76 -3.14
C LYS A 42 17.69 -3.07 -4.04
N ALA A 43 17.66 -2.60 -5.29
CA ALA A 43 18.77 -2.75 -6.22
C ALA A 43 20.07 -2.11 -5.70
N ASP A 44 19.96 -0.96 -5.04
CA ASP A 44 21.08 -0.25 -4.40
C ASP A 44 21.50 -0.87 -3.05
N GLY A 45 20.81 -1.91 -2.58
CA GLY A 45 21.06 -2.57 -1.30
C GLY A 45 20.65 -1.76 -0.07
N LEU A 46 19.90 -0.67 -0.26
CA LEU A 46 19.39 0.27 0.74
C LEU A 46 18.08 -0.16 1.40
N PHE A 47 17.30 -1.02 0.73
CA PHE A 47 16.12 -1.71 1.26
C PHE A 47 16.36 -3.23 1.25
N LYS A 48 16.01 -3.91 2.34
CA LYS A 48 16.30 -5.35 2.54
C LYS A 48 15.07 -6.24 2.43
N GLY A 49 13.87 -5.67 2.27
CA GLY A 49 12.64 -6.44 2.13
C GLY A 49 12.52 -7.16 0.79
N ASP A 50 11.68 -8.18 0.75
CA ASP A 50 11.39 -8.97 -0.43
C ASP A 50 10.14 -8.51 -1.16
N PHE A 51 10.30 -8.27 -2.46
CA PHE A 51 9.20 -7.98 -3.37
C PHE A 51 8.57 -9.31 -3.75
N LEU A 52 7.25 -9.35 -3.64
CA LEU A 52 6.45 -10.45 -4.13
C LEU A 52 5.52 -9.92 -5.21
N ASP A 53 5.91 -10.14 -6.46
CA ASP A 53 5.13 -9.75 -7.63
C ASP A 53 4.01 -10.77 -7.80
N VAL A 54 2.77 -10.29 -7.77
CA VAL A 54 1.56 -11.11 -7.88
C VAL A 54 0.74 -10.65 -9.08
N GLU A 55 -0.32 -11.37 -9.41
CA GLU A 55 -1.11 -11.18 -10.63
C GLU A 55 -2.23 -10.14 -10.51
N SER A 56 -2.59 -9.72 -9.29
CA SER A 56 -3.64 -8.72 -9.04
C SER A 56 -3.59 -8.17 -7.61
N GLU A 57 -4.30 -7.08 -7.35
CA GLU A 57 -4.42 -6.50 -6.01
C GLU A 57 -5.14 -7.42 -5.02
N HIS A 58 -6.08 -8.25 -5.47
CA HIS A 58 -6.67 -9.29 -4.61
C HIS A 58 -5.59 -10.23 -4.07
N SER A 59 -4.66 -10.63 -4.95
CA SER A 59 -3.53 -11.50 -4.63
C SER A 59 -2.49 -10.79 -3.77
N VAL A 60 -2.33 -9.46 -3.93
CA VAL A 60 -1.46 -8.63 -3.07
C VAL A 60 -1.92 -8.73 -1.62
N MET A 61 -3.20 -8.45 -1.35
CA MET A 61 -3.70 -8.49 0.03
C MET A 61 -3.73 -9.92 0.59
N SER A 62 -4.03 -10.92 -0.26
CA SER A 62 -3.99 -12.34 0.12
C SER A 62 -2.58 -12.78 0.55
N ALA A 63 -1.56 -12.39 -0.21
CA ALA A 63 -0.17 -12.63 0.13
C ALA A 63 0.27 -11.84 1.37
N ALA A 64 -0.24 -10.62 1.56
CA ALA A 64 0.04 -9.83 2.75
C ALA A 64 -0.50 -10.49 4.02
N VAL A 65 -1.74 -10.98 3.97
CA VAL A 65 -2.36 -11.79 5.04
C VAL A 65 -1.53 -13.03 5.34
N ALA A 66 -1.12 -13.78 4.31
CA ALA A 66 -0.30 -14.97 4.50
C ALA A 66 1.05 -14.65 5.15
N SER A 67 1.70 -13.56 4.73
CA SER A 67 2.99 -13.13 5.30
C SER A 67 2.87 -12.68 6.76
N GLU A 68 1.90 -11.81 7.09
CA GLU A 68 1.68 -11.38 8.48
C GLU A 68 1.30 -12.55 9.40
N ALA A 69 0.55 -13.53 8.91
CA ALA A 69 0.22 -14.73 9.68
C ALA A 69 1.46 -15.56 10.09
N THR A 70 2.59 -15.37 9.40
CA THR A 70 3.89 -15.97 9.78
C THR A 70 4.70 -15.11 10.76
N GLY A 71 4.20 -13.94 11.15
CA GLY A 71 4.87 -13.00 12.06
C GLY A 71 5.87 -12.07 11.38
N VAL A 72 5.79 -11.93 10.05
CA VAL A 72 6.70 -11.12 9.24
C VAL A 72 6.04 -9.78 8.92
N ARG A 73 6.72 -8.67 9.23
CA ARG A 73 6.21 -7.32 8.95
C ARG A 73 6.05 -7.10 7.44
N THR A 74 4.81 -6.86 7.05
CA THR A 74 4.38 -6.70 5.67
C THR A 74 3.78 -5.32 5.44
N PHE A 75 4.09 -4.80 4.26
CA PHE A 75 3.61 -3.53 3.78
C PHE A 75 3.16 -3.67 2.33
N THR A 76 2.20 -2.86 1.90
CA THR A 76 1.81 -2.78 0.48
C THR A 76 1.29 -1.38 0.14
N ALA A 77 1.06 -1.11 -1.14
CA ALA A 77 0.45 0.12 -1.60
C ALA A 77 -0.53 -0.15 -2.75
N THR A 78 -1.62 0.62 -2.81
CA THR A 78 -2.64 0.49 -3.87
C THR A 78 -3.34 1.82 -4.13
N SER A 79 -4.34 1.81 -5.02
CA SER A 79 -5.17 2.95 -5.36
C SER A 79 -6.47 2.51 -6.05
N SER A 80 -7.60 3.18 -5.79
CA SER A 80 -8.83 3.10 -6.59
C SER A 80 -9.33 1.67 -6.81
N GLN A 81 -9.38 1.22 -8.06
CA GLN A 81 -9.85 -0.11 -8.45
C GLN A 81 -9.04 -1.23 -7.81
N GLY A 82 -7.75 -0.98 -7.57
CA GLY A 82 -6.89 -1.92 -6.88
C GLY A 82 -7.34 -2.15 -5.44
N LEU A 83 -7.72 -1.08 -4.73
CA LEU A 83 -8.26 -1.18 -3.38
C LEU A 83 -9.62 -1.90 -3.37
N LEU A 84 -10.50 -1.61 -4.34
CA LEU A 84 -11.76 -2.33 -4.46
C LEU A 84 -11.56 -3.82 -4.73
N LEU A 85 -10.54 -4.19 -5.51
CA LEU A 85 -10.22 -5.58 -5.79
C LEU A 85 -9.67 -6.32 -4.55
N MET A 86 -9.14 -5.59 -3.56
CA MET A 86 -8.74 -6.14 -2.25
C MET A 86 -9.92 -6.35 -1.28
N HIS A 87 -11.12 -5.81 -1.56
CA HIS A 87 -12.21 -5.63 -0.59
C HIS A 87 -12.52 -6.87 0.26
N GLU A 88 -12.67 -8.04 -0.38
CA GLU A 88 -12.96 -9.31 0.33
C GLU A 88 -11.86 -9.65 1.36
N ILE A 89 -10.60 -9.45 1.00
CA ILE A 89 -9.46 -9.84 1.82
C ILE A 89 -9.19 -8.84 2.95
N LEU A 90 -9.61 -7.58 2.81
CA LEU A 90 -9.50 -6.59 3.89
C LEU A 90 -10.23 -7.06 5.17
N TYR A 91 -11.41 -7.67 5.03
CA TYR A 91 -12.15 -8.25 6.17
C TYR A 91 -11.43 -9.47 6.77
N ILE A 92 -10.71 -10.25 5.97
CA ILE A 92 -9.91 -11.37 6.46
C ILE A 92 -8.73 -10.85 7.29
N ALA A 93 -7.99 -9.86 6.78
CA ALA A 93 -6.87 -9.24 7.49
C ALA A 93 -7.30 -8.69 8.86
N SER A 94 -8.41 -7.94 8.91
CA SER A 94 -8.93 -7.38 10.15
C SER A 94 -9.50 -8.46 11.09
N GLY A 95 -10.26 -9.43 10.56
CA GLY A 95 -10.82 -10.54 11.33
C GLY A 95 -9.77 -11.44 11.98
N MET A 96 -8.65 -11.67 11.28
CA MET A 96 -7.51 -12.42 11.79
C MET A 96 -6.55 -11.57 12.65
N ARG A 97 -6.85 -10.28 12.85
CA ARG A 97 -6.05 -9.34 13.66
C ARG A 97 -4.61 -9.20 13.17
N LEU A 98 -4.41 -9.24 11.86
CA LEU A 98 -3.09 -9.14 11.24
C LEU A 98 -2.71 -7.68 11.00
N PRO A 99 -1.55 -7.20 11.48
CA PRO A 99 -1.19 -5.79 11.47
C PRO A 99 -0.58 -5.34 10.13
N VAL A 100 -1.24 -5.62 9.02
CA VAL A 100 -0.82 -5.17 7.68
C VAL A 100 -0.90 -3.64 7.61
N VAL A 101 0.15 -3.00 7.09
CA VAL A 101 0.14 -1.56 6.77
C VAL A 101 0.04 -1.38 5.26
N MET A 102 -0.89 -0.54 4.81
CA MET A 102 -1.13 -0.25 3.42
C MET A 102 -1.19 1.26 3.18
N ILE A 103 -0.43 1.77 2.22
CA ILE A 103 -0.63 3.12 1.71
C ILE A 103 -1.64 3.08 0.57
N ASN A 104 -2.78 3.73 0.76
CA ASN A 104 -3.72 4.02 -0.32
C ASN A 104 -3.42 5.41 -0.87
N VAL A 105 -2.95 5.48 -2.11
CA VAL A 105 -2.82 6.77 -2.79
C VAL A 105 -4.15 7.05 -3.49
N SER A 106 -5.05 7.73 -2.78
CA SER A 106 -6.46 7.80 -3.16
C SER A 106 -6.68 8.36 -4.56
N ARG A 107 -7.48 7.63 -5.36
CA ARG A 107 -7.82 8.00 -6.73
C ARG A 107 -9.28 7.65 -7.00
N GLY A 108 -9.93 8.50 -7.79
CA GLY A 108 -11.34 8.33 -8.10
C GLY A 108 -11.68 6.98 -8.72
N LEU A 109 -12.87 6.50 -8.37
CA LEU A 109 -13.41 5.26 -8.92
C LEU A 109 -13.84 5.45 -10.38
N SER A 110 -13.79 4.38 -11.16
CA SER A 110 -14.09 4.42 -12.59
C SER A 110 -15.59 4.59 -12.85
N ALA A 111 -16.04 5.84 -13.01
CA ALA A 111 -17.38 6.21 -13.47
C ALA A 111 -17.46 7.65 -14.06
N PRO A 112 -16.70 8.02 -15.10
CA PRO A 112 -15.78 7.24 -15.95
C PRO A 112 -14.37 7.12 -15.35
N ILE A 113 -13.45 6.44 -16.04
CA ILE A 113 -12.05 6.32 -15.59
C ILE A 113 -11.43 7.69 -15.31
N THR A 114 -10.73 7.81 -14.18
CA THR A 114 -10.05 9.03 -13.76
C THR A 114 -8.72 8.71 -13.10
N LEU A 115 -7.75 9.61 -13.27
CA LEU A 115 -6.48 9.61 -12.54
C LEU A 115 -6.46 10.68 -11.43
N TRP A 116 -7.52 11.46 -11.29
CA TRP A 116 -7.66 12.47 -10.26
C TRP A 116 -8.02 11.83 -8.91
N SER A 117 -7.67 12.54 -7.84
CA SER A 117 -7.97 12.12 -6.48
C SER A 117 -9.44 12.35 -6.12
N ASP A 118 -10.00 11.40 -5.38
CA ASP A 118 -11.14 11.58 -4.50
C ASP A 118 -10.95 10.63 -3.30
N HIS A 119 -11.96 10.43 -2.46
CA HIS A 119 -11.89 9.50 -1.31
C HIS A 119 -12.85 8.31 -1.44
N ASN A 120 -13.46 8.10 -2.60
CA ASN A 120 -14.49 7.07 -2.76
C ASN A 120 -13.91 5.67 -2.56
N ASP A 121 -12.69 5.44 -3.05
CA ASP A 121 -12.00 4.16 -2.92
C ASP A 121 -11.80 3.71 -1.46
N ILE A 122 -11.32 4.62 -0.61
CA ILE A 122 -11.08 4.36 0.82
C ILE A 122 -12.37 4.42 1.65
N LEU A 123 -13.31 5.31 1.32
CA LEU A 123 -14.59 5.39 2.03
C LEU A 123 -15.46 4.14 1.80
N ASP A 124 -15.31 3.48 0.66
CA ASP A 124 -15.91 2.18 0.38
C ASP A 124 -15.37 1.07 1.32
N GLN A 125 -14.20 1.27 1.93
CA GLN A 125 -13.59 0.32 2.87
C GLN A 125 -13.87 0.64 4.34
N ARG A 126 -14.67 1.67 4.65
CA ARG A 126 -14.91 2.13 6.04
C ARG A 126 -15.36 1.02 7.01
N ASP A 127 -16.08 0.03 6.48
CA ASP A 127 -16.69 -1.05 7.27
C ASP A 127 -15.79 -2.30 7.35
N SER A 128 -14.62 -2.29 6.69
CA SER A 128 -13.67 -3.42 6.63
C SER A 128 -12.96 -3.75 7.95
N GLY A 129 -13.13 -2.93 8.98
CA GLY A 129 -12.46 -3.09 10.28
C GLY A 129 -11.01 -2.58 10.30
N TRP A 130 -10.58 -1.86 9.27
CA TRP A 130 -9.27 -1.23 9.20
C TRP A 130 -9.22 0.11 9.93
N MET A 131 -8.04 0.45 10.47
CA MET A 131 -7.76 1.81 10.91
C MET A 131 -7.41 2.67 9.71
N ILE A 132 -8.18 3.73 9.48
CA ILE A 132 -8.04 4.61 8.32
C ILE A 132 -7.55 5.98 8.79
N PHE A 133 -6.42 6.42 8.27
CA PHE A 133 -5.83 7.73 8.51
C PHE A 133 -5.72 8.49 7.19
N PHE A 134 -6.09 9.77 7.22
CA PHE A 134 -5.87 10.68 6.09
C PHE A 134 -4.71 11.60 6.43
N THR A 135 -3.85 11.83 5.45
CA THR A 135 -2.68 12.71 5.57
C THR A 135 -2.89 13.92 4.67
N GLU A 136 -2.68 15.13 5.18
CA GLU A 136 -2.92 16.37 4.43
C GLU A 136 -1.68 16.80 3.63
N ASN A 137 -0.50 16.35 4.04
CA ASN A 137 0.76 16.73 3.42
C ASN A 137 1.79 15.59 3.45
N ASN A 138 2.85 15.73 2.66
CA ASN A 138 3.88 14.69 2.48
C ASN A 138 4.67 14.36 3.76
N GLN A 139 4.65 15.22 4.79
CA GLN A 139 5.34 14.95 6.06
C GLN A 139 4.47 14.10 7.01
N GLU A 140 3.15 14.11 6.81
CA GLU A 140 2.20 13.27 7.56
C GLU A 140 2.08 11.86 7.00
N VAL A 141 2.43 11.68 5.72
CA VAL A 141 2.60 10.36 5.07
C VAL A 141 3.80 9.63 5.67
#